data_AF-A0A919ETF7-F1
#
_entry.id   AF-A0A919ETF7-F1
#
_cell.length_a   1.000
_cell.length_b   1.000
_cell.length_c   1.000
_cell.angle_alpha   90.00
_cell.angle_beta   90.00
_cell.angle_gamma   90.00
#
_symmetry.space_group_name_H-M   'P 1'
#
loop_
_entity.id
_entity.type
_entity.pdbx_description
1 polymer ?
#
loop_
_entity_poly.entity_id
_entity_poly.type
_entity_poly.pdbx_seq_one_letter_code
_entity_poly.pdbx_strand_id
1 'polypeptide(L)'
;MHDEAAPVPAEAPRGDSPAGPRRRAVDLRPDEALRLLSGVPLGRIVFTEQALPAVRPVNHVVDGGDVVIRTAEGAALARRAREAGTRGVVVAYEADEIDAVARLGWSVVVTGYCRLVTDPEEAARYAEVLRPWTDRHREQVVRIRPDLVTGVRLVAAD
;
A
#
# COMPACT_ATOMS: atom_id res chain seq x y z
N MET A 1 52.94 -36.03 18.14
CA MET A 1 52.50 -35.73 16.77
C MET A 1 51.83 -34.39 16.85
N HIS A 2 52.59 -33.32 16.60
CA HIS A 2 52.12 -31.94 16.74
C HIS A 2 51.32 -31.57 15.49
N ASP A 3 50.14 -31.01 15.70
CA ASP A 3 49.24 -30.51 14.66
C ASP A 3 49.68 -29.10 14.26
N GLU A 4 49.99 -28.92 12.99
CA GLU A 4 50.52 -27.69 12.40
C GLU A 4 49.34 -26.80 12.00
N ALA A 5 49.04 -25.80 12.82
CA ALA A 5 48.00 -24.81 12.51
C ALA A 5 48.45 -23.91 11.34
N ALA A 6 47.79 -24.04 10.19
CA ALA A 6 47.98 -23.18 9.04
C ALA A 6 47.63 -21.71 9.36
N PRO A 7 48.33 -20.73 8.75
CA PRO A 7 48.07 -19.32 9.03
C PRO A 7 46.73 -18.87 8.45
N VAL A 8 45.96 -18.16 9.28
CA VAL A 8 44.70 -17.51 8.90
C VAL A 8 45.02 -16.37 7.92
N PRO A 9 44.36 -16.26 6.76
CA PRO A 9 44.67 -15.18 5.81
C PRO A 9 44.26 -13.83 6.41
N ALA A 10 45.15 -12.85 6.28
CA ALA A 10 44.93 -11.48 6.73
C ALA A 10 43.70 -10.89 6.02
N GLU A 11 42.75 -10.41 6.83
CA GLU A 11 41.55 -9.70 6.36
C GLU A 11 42.00 -8.44 5.61
N ALA A 12 41.71 -8.38 4.31
CA ALA A 12 42.02 -7.23 3.48
C ALA A 12 41.36 -5.96 4.05
N PRO A 13 42.00 -4.78 3.97
CA PRO A 13 41.41 -3.56 4.47
C PRO A 13 40.08 -3.30 3.76
N ARG A 14 38.99 -3.21 4.54
CA ARG A 14 37.67 -2.82 4.05
C ARG A 14 37.80 -1.42 3.47
N GLY A 15 37.89 -1.34 2.14
CA GLY A 15 37.95 -0.08 1.42
C GLY A 15 36.77 0.80 1.80
N ASP A 16 37.08 2.03 2.18
CA ASP A 16 36.12 3.10 2.41
C ASP A 16 35.36 3.32 1.10
N SER A 17 34.18 2.69 0.98
CA SER A 17 33.33 2.90 -0.20
C SER A 17 32.90 4.36 -0.17
N PRO A 18 33.08 5.14 -1.25
CA PRO A 18 32.63 6.52 -1.27
C PRO A 18 31.13 6.50 -0.95
N ALA A 19 30.76 7.16 0.15
CA ALA A 19 29.37 7.23 0.59
C ALA A 19 28.56 7.78 -0.59
N GLY A 20 27.75 6.92 -1.21
CA GLY A 20 26.86 7.33 -2.29
C GLY A 20 25.96 8.48 -1.82
N PRO A 21 25.32 9.21 -2.75
CA PRO A 21 24.57 10.42 -2.42
C PRO A 21 23.61 10.17 -1.25
N ARG A 22 23.55 11.10 -0.30
CA ARG A 22 22.71 10.94 0.89
C ARG A 22 21.24 11.04 0.48
N ARG A 23 20.36 10.37 1.23
CA ARG A 23 18.90 10.42 1.03
C ARG A 23 18.24 10.75 2.35
N ARG A 24 17.14 11.49 2.30
CA ARG A 24 16.29 11.73 3.46
C ARG A 24 14.83 11.42 3.15
N ALA A 25 14.13 10.96 4.17
CA ALA A 25 12.68 10.83 4.18
C ALA A 25 12.06 12.15 4.66
N VAL A 26 11.04 12.63 3.95
CA VAL A 26 10.27 13.81 4.30
C VAL A 26 8.82 13.41 4.45
N ASP A 27 8.21 13.76 5.58
CA ASP A 27 6.79 13.50 5.81
C ASP A 27 5.92 14.36 4.89
N LEU A 28 4.88 13.74 4.34
CA LEU A 28 3.89 14.38 3.50
C LEU A 28 2.68 14.80 4.32
N ARG A 29 2.10 15.95 3.97
CA ARG A 29 0.80 16.34 4.50
C ARG A 29 -0.29 15.40 3.96
N PRO A 30 -1.36 15.12 4.72
CA PRO A 30 -2.43 14.21 4.30
C PRO A 30 -3.04 14.53 2.94
N ASP A 31 -3.26 15.82 2.63
CA ASP A 31 -3.83 16.27 1.36
C ASP A 31 -2.87 16.00 0.18
N GLU A 32 -1.57 16.12 0.41
CA GLU A 32 -0.55 15.81 -0.60
C GLU A 32 -0.43 14.30 -0.82
N ALA A 33 -0.45 13.52 0.26
CA ALA A 33 -0.44 12.07 0.19
C ALA A 33 -1.65 11.53 -0.60
N LEU A 34 -2.86 12.02 -0.34
CA LEU A 34 -4.05 11.62 -1.09
C LEU A 34 -4.00 12.06 -2.57
N ARG A 35 -3.40 13.22 -2.87
CA ARG A 35 -3.16 13.64 -4.26
C ARG A 35 -2.23 12.68 -5.00
N LEU A 36 -1.15 12.23 -4.37
CA LEU A 36 -0.24 11.23 -4.95
C LEU A 36 -0.96 9.90 -5.16
N LEU A 37 -1.72 9.45 -4.15
CA LEU A 37 -2.53 8.23 -4.25
C LEU A 37 -3.50 8.30 -5.44
N SER A 38 -4.10 9.47 -5.70
CA SER A 38 -5.02 9.69 -6.83
C SER A 38 -4.34 9.57 -8.21
N GLY A 39 -3.01 9.69 -8.27
CA GLY A 39 -2.23 9.67 -9.50
C GLY A 39 -1.82 8.26 -9.96
N VAL A 40 -1.99 7.24 -9.13
CA VAL A 40 -1.66 5.85 -9.45
C VAL A 40 -2.93 4.99 -9.48
N PRO A 41 -3.02 3.96 -10.34
CA PRO A 41 -4.24 3.17 -10.50
C PRO A 41 -4.33 1.94 -9.57
N LEU A 42 -3.23 1.60 -8.89
CA LEU A 42 -3.06 0.36 -8.14
C LEU A 42 -2.45 0.65 -6.77
N GLY A 43 -2.87 -0.13 -5.79
CA GLY A 43 -2.17 -0.27 -4.52
C GLY A 43 -2.48 -1.61 -3.87
N ARG A 44 -2.27 -1.68 -2.56
CA ARG A 44 -2.36 -2.89 -1.75
C ARG A 44 -3.27 -2.64 -0.57
N ILE A 45 -4.30 -3.45 -0.43
CA ILE A 45 -5.11 -3.46 0.78
C ILE A 45 -4.59 -4.52 1.75
N VAL A 46 -4.43 -4.10 3.01
CA VAL A 46 -4.05 -4.92 4.15
C VAL A 46 -5.26 -5.04 5.08
N PHE A 47 -5.65 -6.27 5.39
CA PHE A 47 -6.81 -6.55 6.25
C PHE A 47 -6.60 -7.87 7.00
N THR A 48 -7.42 -8.13 8.01
CA THR A 48 -7.32 -9.35 8.82
C THR A 48 -8.13 -10.50 8.20
N GLU A 49 -7.47 -11.61 7.90
CA GLU A 49 -8.06 -12.87 7.45
C GLU A 49 -7.57 -13.99 8.37
N GLN A 50 -8.49 -14.78 8.96
CA GLN A 50 -8.13 -15.85 9.92
C GLN A 50 -7.20 -15.39 11.08
N ALA A 51 -7.41 -14.17 11.59
CA ALA A 51 -6.57 -13.54 12.61
C ALA A 51 -5.12 -13.22 12.17
N LEU A 52 -4.83 -13.30 10.87
CA LEU A 52 -3.55 -12.98 10.27
C LEU A 52 -3.68 -11.78 9.31
N PRO A 53 -2.60 -10.99 9.11
CA PRO A 53 -2.60 -9.95 8.08
C PRO A 53 -2.56 -10.59 6.69
N ALA A 54 -3.50 -10.21 5.84
CA ALA A 54 -3.53 -10.53 4.42
C ALA A 54 -3.33 -9.26 3.59
N VAL A 55 -2.57 -9.37 2.50
CA VAL A 55 -2.29 -8.27 1.58
C VAL A 55 -2.75 -8.65 0.18
N ARG A 56 -3.50 -7.78 -0.49
CA ARG A 56 -3.97 -8.03 -1.87
C ARG A 56 -3.82 -6.78 -2.75
N PRO A 57 -3.34 -6.92 -3.99
CA PRO A 57 -3.36 -5.82 -4.95
C PRO A 57 -4.80 -5.51 -5.36
N VAL A 58 -5.15 -4.23 -5.41
CA VAL A 58 -6.48 -3.76 -5.84
C VAL A 58 -6.36 -2.44 -6.59
N ASN A 59 -7.26 -2.24 -7.56
CA ASN A 59 -7.42 -0.96 -8.22
C ASN A 59 -8.23 -0.03 -7.30
N HIS A 60 -7.92 1.26 -7.37
CA HIS A 60 -8.61 2.28 -6.58
C HIS A 60 -8.87 3.56 -7.37
N VAL A 61 -9.73 4.37 -6.78
CA VAL A 61 -9.87 5.79 -7.05
C VAL A 61 -9.94 6.51 -5.70
N VAL A 62 -9.62 7.79 -5.70
CA VAL A 62 -9.86 8.67 -4.56
C VAL A 62 -11.06 9.56 -4.90
N ASP A 63 -12.10 9.52 -4.07
CA ASP A 63 -13.31 10.34 -4.25
C ASP A 63 -13.70 10.96 -2.91
N GLY A 64 -13.82 12.28 -2.86
CA GLY A 64 -14.17 13.01 -1.63
C GLY A 64 -13.18 12.82 -0.47
N GLY A 65 -11.95 12.37 -0.75
CA GLY A 65 -10.95 12.01 0.27
C GLY A 65 -11.01 10.55 0.72
N ASP A 66 -12.02 9.78 0.28
CA ASP A 66 -12.10 8.35 0.54
C ASP A 66 -11.37 7.55 -0.53
N VAL A 67 -10.80 6.41 -0.14
CA VAL A 67 -10.23 5.45 -1.09
C VAL A 67 -11.30 4.42 -1.43
N VAL A 68 -11.70 4.38 -2.69
CA VAL A 68 -12.72 3.45 -3.18
C VAL A 68 -12.03 2.39 -4.01
N ILE A 69 -12.24 1.13 -3.64
CA ILE A 69 -11.61 -0.01 -4.29
C ILE A 69 -12.65 -0.98 -4.81
N ARG A 70 -12.23 -1.75 -5.81
CA ARG A 70 -12.99 -2.88 -6.32
C ARG A 70 -12.34 -4.18 -5.84
N THR A 71 -13.15 -5.09 -5.32
CA THR A 71 -12.68 -6.38 -4.82
C THR A 71 -13.65 -7.49 -5.22
N ALA A 72 -13.18 -8.73 -5.34
CA ALA A 72 -14.06 -9.85 -5.67
C ALA A 72 -15.14 -10.03 -4.59
N GLU A 73 -16.38 -10.31 -4.97
CA GLU A 73 -17.52 -10.50 -4.05
C GLU A 73 -17.26 -11.59 -2.99
N GLY A 74 -16.53 -12.65 -3.37
CA GLY A 74 -16.12 -13.74 -2.47
C GLY A 74 -14.83 -13.47 -1.68
N ALA A 75 -14.21 -12.29 -1.83
CA ALA A 75 -13.03 -11.94 -1.06
C ALA A 75 -13.40 -11.81 0.43
N ALA A 76 -12.50 -12.28 1.30
CA ALA A 76 -12.72 -12.20 2.75
C ALA A 76 -13.01 -10.77 3.21
N LEU A 77 -12.36 -9.76 2.61
CA LEU A 77 -12.64 -8.36 2.89
C LEU A 77 -14.10 -7.97 2.64
N ALA A 78 -14.65 -8.27 1.47
CA ALA A 78 -16.03 -7.94 1.09
C ALA A 78 -17.05 -8.60 2.04
N ARG A 79 -16.81 -9.87 2.39
CA ARG A 79 -17.63 -10.59 3.38
C ARG A 79 -17.56 -9.91 4.75
N ARG A 80 -16.37 -9.58 5.23
CA ARG A 80 -16.15 -8.93 6.54
C ARG A 80 -16.77 -7.53 6.60
N ALA A 81 -16.64 -6.75 5.53
CA ALA A 81 -17.26 -5.43 5.44
C ALA A 81 -18.80 -5.53 5.49
N ARG A 82 -19.39 -6.54 4.84
CA ARG A 82 -20.83 -6.82 4.93
C ARG A 82 -21.25 -7.23 6.34
N GLU A 83 -20.53 -8.17 6.96
CA GLU A 83 -20.81 -8.64 8.34
C GLU A 83 -20.72 -7.51 9.37
N ALA A 84 -19.78 -6.59 9.20
CA ALA A 84 -19.62 -5.43 10.09
C ALA A 84 -20.68 -4.33 9.86
N GLY A 85 -21.34 -4.31 8.70
CA GLY A 85 -22.34 -3.31 8.33
C GLY A 85 -21.79 -1.88 8.44
N THR A 86 -22.51 -1.01 9.15
CA THR A 86 -22.15 0.40 9.33
C THR A 86 -20.89 0.60 10.17
N ARG A 87 -20.48 -0.38 10.98
CA ARG A 87 -19.22 -0.29 11.75
C ARG A 87 -18.01 -0.32 10.82
N GLY A 88 -18.10 -1.11 9.74
CA GLY A 88 -16.97 -1.37 8.86
C GLY A 88 -15.86 -2.19 9.53
N VAL A 89 -14.78 -2.42 8.78
CA VAL A 89 -13.60 -3.13 9.27
C VAL A 89 -12.36 -2.28 9.10
N VAL A 90 -11.45 -2.34 10.08
CA VAL A 90 -10.18 -1.61 10.01
C VAL A 90 -9.31 -2.25 8.94
N VAL A 91 -8.78 -1.42 8.05
CA VAL A 91 -7.84 -1.80 7.00
C VAL A 91 -6.72 -0.78 6.92
N ALA A 92 -5.59 -1.20 6.37
CA ALA A 92 -4.63 -0.27 5.79
C ALA A 92 -4.65 -0.42 4.27
N TYR A 93 -4.43 0.69 3.58
CA TYR A 93 -4.28 0.75 2.13
C TYR A 93 -2.96 1.43 1.83
N GLU A 94 -2.18 0.87 0.93
CA GLU A 94 -0.85 1.36 0.60
C GLU A 94 -0.68 1.50 -0.91
N ALA A 95 -0.05 2.58 -1.34
CA ALA A 95 0.45 2.72 -2.69
C ALA A 95 1.76 3.50 -2.68
N ASP A 96 2.62 3.21 -3.65
CA ASP A 96 3.94 3.79 -3.78
C ASP A 96 4.32 4.00 -5.24
N GLU A 97 5.26 4.90 -5.45
CA GLU A 97 6.04 5.01 -6.69
C GLU A 97 7.48 5.31 -6.27
N ILE A 98 8.27 4.25 -6.12
CA ILE A 98 9.68 4.33 -5.71
C ILE A 98 10.57 3.77 -6.82
N ASP A 99 11.49 4.60 -7.30
CA ASP A 99 12.59 4.15 -8.16
C ASP A 99 13.60 3.38 -7.30
N ALA A 100 13.71 2.07 -7.53
CA ALA A 100 14.61 1.19 -6.77
C ALA A 100 16.11 1.48 -7.00
N VAL A 101 16.48 2.09 -8.13
CA VAL A 101 17.86 2.44 -8.49
C VAL A 101 18.23 3.79 -7.88
N ALA A 102 17.43 4.83 -8.15
CA ALA A 102 17.65 6.17 -7.60
C ALA A 102 17.40 6.22 -6.09
N ARG A 103 16.53 5.34 -5.58
CA ARG A 103 16.01 5.31 -4.20
C ARG A 103 15.27 6.60 -3.85
N LEU A 104 14.53 7.11 -4.82
CA LEU A 104 13.72 8.31 -4.74
C LEU A 104 12.28 7.95 -5.09
N GLY A 105 11.33 8.73 -4.60
CA GLY A 105 9.92 8.47 -4.82
C GLY A 105 9.09 8.71 -3.57
N TRP A 106 7.93 8.09 -3.50
CA TRP A 106 7.01 8.26 -2.38
C TRP A 106 6.27 6.96 -2.04
N SER A 107 5.81 6.86 -0.80
CA SER A 107 4.87 5.83 -0.37
C SER A 107 3.82 6.50 0.53
N VAL A 108 2.58 6.06 0.41
CA VAL A 108 1.43 6.55 1.17
C VAL A 108 0.70 5.37 1.77
N VAL A 109 0.40 5.46 3.06
CA VAL A 109 -0.44 4.51 3.79
C VAL A 109 -1.66 5.23 4.34
N VAL A 110 -2.83 4.68 4.06
CA VAL A 110 -4.12 5.11 4.59
C VAL A 110 -4.62 4.03 5.54
N THR A 111 -4.80 4.36 6.82
CA THR A 111 -5.49 3.48 7.78
C THR A 111 -6.88 4.05 8.03
N GLY A 112 -7.89 3.18 8.02
CA GLY A 112 -9.26 3.61 8.26
C GLY A 112 -10.28 2.49 8.19
N TYR A 113 -11.56 2.87 8.16
CA TYR A 113 -12.67 1.93 8.13
C TYR A 113 -13.15 1.66 6.71
N CYS A 114 -13.10 0.39 6.33
CA CYS A 114 -13.63 -0.14 5.09
C CYS A 114 -15.08 -0.57 5.25
N ARG A 115 -15.96 -0.09 4.37
CA ARG A 115 -17.39 -0.41 4.32
C ARG A 115 -17.80 -0.78 2.91
N LEU A 116 -18.81 -1.63 2.79
CA LEU A 116 -19.43 -1.92 1.49
C LEU A 116 -20.17 -0.67 0.98
N VAL A 117 -20.03 -0.36 -0.31
CA VAL A 117 -20.91 0.60 -0.98
C VAL A 117 -22.23 -0.11 -1.25
N THR A 118 -23.28 0.28 -0.52
CA THR A 118 -24.59 -0.38 -0.58
C THR A 118 -25.58 0.30 -1.51
N ASP A 119 -25.35 1.56 -1.85
CA ASP A 119 -26.15 2.28 -2.84
C ASP A 119 -25.84 1.71 -4.24
N PRO A 120 -26.83 1.13 -4.95
CA PRO A 120 -26.62 0.55 -6.27
C PRO A 120 -26.14 1.55 -7.33
N GLU A 121 -26.61 2.80 -7.27
CA GLU A 121 -26.22 3.84 -8.25
C GLU A 121 -24.76 4.24 -8.04
N GLU A 122 -24.36 4.42 -6.78
CA GLU A 122 -22.98 4.70 -6.42
C GLU A 122 -22.04 3.54 -6.78
N ALA A 123 -22.47 2.30 -6.50
CA ALA A 123 -21.72 1.10 -6.85
C ALA A 123 -21.54 0.96 -8.38
N ALA A 124 -22.58 1.24 -9.16
CA ALA A 124 -22.51 1.22 -10.62
C ALA A 124 -21.56 2.30 -11.16
N ARG A 125 -21.63 3.52 -10.64
CA ARG A 125 -20.72 4.62 -10.98
C ARG A 125 -19.25 4.22 -10.77
N TYR A 126 -18.92 3.65 -9.62
CA TYR A 126 -17.55 3.21 -9.35
C TYR A 126 -17.14 2.00 -10.18
N ALA A 127 -18.08 1.10 -10.49
CA ALA A 127 -17.84 -0.04 -11.36
C ALA A 127 -17.42 0.36 -12.78
N GLU A 128 -17.83 1.52 -13.28
CA GLU A 128 -17.42 2.03 -14.60
C GLU A 128 -16.01 2.63 -14.59
N VAL A 129 -15.65 3.33 -13.51
CA VAL A 129 -14.34 4.00 -13.37
C VAL A 129 -13.24 3.02 -12.97
N LEU A 130 -13.54 2.09 -12.06
CA LEU A 130 -12.60 1.06 -11.60
C LEU A 130 -12.58 -0.11 -12.58
N ARG A 131 -11.85 0.05 -13.69
CA ARG A 131 -11.65 -1.02 -14.67
C ARG A 131 -10.86 -2.17 -14.04
N PRO A 132 -11.41 -3.39 -13.96
CA PRO A 132 -10.69 -4.53 -13.42
C PRO A 132 -9.50 -4.88 -14.30
N TRP A 133 -8.40 -5.31 -13.70
CA TRP A 133 -7.28 -5.90 -14.45
C TRP A 133 -7.48 -7.40 -14.70
N THR A 134 -8.56 -7.97 -14.17
CA THR A 134 -8.92 -9.37 -14.32
C THR A 134 -10.41 -9.50 -14.62
N ASP A 135 -10.80 -10.40 -15.52
CA ASP A 135 -12.19 -10.62 -15.95
C ASP A 135 -13.07 -11.33 -14.89
N ARG A 136 -12.88 -11.05 -13.60
CA ARG A 136 -13.58 -11.74 -12.51
C ARG A 136 -15.08 -11.41 -12.56
N HIS A 137 -15.89 -12.45 -12.73
CA HIS A 137 -17.33 -12.33 -12.59
C HIS A 137 -17.68 -12.14 -11.10
N ARG A 138 -18.38 -11.03 -10.80
CA ARG A 138 -18.90 -10.59 -9.49
C ARG A 138 -17.87 -9.88 -8.60
N GLU A 139 -17.88 -8.56 -8.70
CA GLU A 139 -17.05 -7.67 -7.91
C GLU A 139 -17.94 -6.77 -7.05
N GLN A 140 -17.46 -6.46 -5.85
CA GLN A 140 -18.05 -5.51 -4.93
C GLN A 140 -17.16 -4.28 -4.81
N VAL A 141 -17.80 -3.14 -4.59
CA VAL A 141 -17.13 -1.88 -4.32
C VAL A 141 -17.13 -1.65 -2.81
N VAL A 142 -15.96 -1.37 -2.26
CA VAL A 142 -15.82 -0.98 -0.87
C VAL A 142 -15.13 0.38 -0.77
N ARG A 143 -15.50 1.14 0.25
CA ARG A 143 -15.01 2.48 0.54
C ARG A 143 -14.23 2.46 1.83
N ILE A 144 -13.02 2.98 1.80
CA ILE A 144 -12.15 3.18 2.96
C ILE A 144 -12.20 4.66 3.30
N ARG A 145 -12.76 4.97 4.46
CA ARG A 145 -12.72 6.32 5.01
C ARG A 145 -11.43 6.49 5.81
N PRO A 146 -10.52 7.39 5.43
CA PRO A 146 -9.27 7.59 6.16
C PRO A 146 -9.50 8.14 7.56
N ASP A 147 -8.86 7.51 8.56
CA ASP A 147 -8.69 8.09 9.89
C ASP A 147 -7.25 8.57 10.10
N LEU A 148 -6.29 7.87 9.47
CA LEU A 148 -4.88 8.23 9.46
C LEU A 148 -4.35 8.13 8.03
N VAL A 149 -3.71 9.20 7.57
CA VAL A 149 -2.97 9.22 6.31
C VAL A 149 -1.52 9.56 6.64
N THR A 150 -0.61 8.63 6.36
CA THR A 150 0.83 8.85 6.43
C THR A 150 1.40 8.80 5.03
N GLY A 151 2.31 9.71 4.73
CA GLY A 151 3.02 9.70 3.46
C GLY A 151 4.47 10.09 3.69
N VAL A 152 5.36 9.45 2.95
CA VAL A 152 6.79 9.73 3.00
C VAL A 152 7.27 9.94 1.58
N ARG A 153 8.09 10.98 1.36
CA ARG A 153 8.85 11.18 0.13
C ARG A 153 10.34 10.99 0.39
N LEU A 154 10.96 10.17 -0.43
CA LEU A 154 12.40 9.95 -0.47
C LEU A 154 13.01 10.94 -1.45
N VAL A 155 13.86 11.83 -0.94
CA VAL A 155 14.55 12.87 -1.73
C VAL A 155 16.06 12.74 -1.58
N ALA A 156 16.81 13.20 -2.59
CA ALA A 156 18.24 13.40 -2.46
C ALA A 156 18.51 14.42 -1.34
N ALA A 157 19.53 14.15 -0.54
CA ALA A 157 20.06 15.09 0.43
C ALA A 157 21.34 15.68 -0.15
N ASP A 158 21.44 17.00 -0.06
CA ASP A 158 22.63 17.76 -0.43
C ASP A 158 23.85 17.37 0.41
#